data_AF-B9TFM1-F1
#
_entry.id   AF-B9TFM1-F1
#
_cell.length_a   1.000
_cell.length_b   1.000
_cell.length_c   1.000
_cell.angle_alpha   90.00
_cell.angle_beta   90.00
_cell.angle_gamma   90.00
#
_symmetry.space_group_name_H-M   'P 1'
#
loop_
_entity.id
_entity.type
_entity.pdbx_description
1 polymer ?
#
loop_
_entity_poly.entity_id
_entity_poly.type
_entity_poly.pdbx_seq_one_letter_code
_entity_poly.pdbx_strand_id
1 'polypeptide(L)'
;MTEYPMLDDKLATLRNAIEGGVKADTMQAMKLMELVDAIGEQFKREVADAAAEPIIAGAVKTRIYPADFTDDLQWILGLMCFQCISYAQALRKGGRSIATKAEAEQAATLDYLLRHYLRDPENWRETASAELRAMMSDSATAKEGA
;
A
#
# COMPACT_ATOMS: atom_id res chain seq x y z
N MET A 1 4.88 -5.00 -16.84
CA MET A 1 4.78 -3.79 -17.67
C MET A 1 4.47 -4.28 -19.07
N THR A 2 3.19 -4.31 -19.42
CA THR A 2 2.75 -4.66 -20.77
C THR A 2 2.84 -3.36 -21.57
N GLU A 3 3.92 -3.20 -22.35
CA GLU A 3 4.02 -2.07 -23.28
C GLU A 3 3.04 -2.31 -24.43
N TYR A 4 2.09 -1.39 -24.62
CA TYR A 4 1.06 -1.45 -25.67
C TYR A 4 1.33 -0.36 -26.73
N PRO A 5 2.30 -0.59 -27.64
CA PRO A 5 2.83 0.44 -28.55
C PRO A 5 1.76 1.07 -29.48
N MET A 6 0.67 0.36 -29.75
CA MET A 6 -0.40 0.85 -30.66
C MET A 6 -1.29 1.94 -30.05
N LEU A 7 -1.43 2.02 -28.71
CA LEU A 7 -2.17 3.10 -28.06
C LEU A 7 -1.32 4.39 -28.03
N ASP A 8 -0.02 4.22 -27.79
CA ASP A 8 0.94 5.32 -27.72
C ASP A 8 1.06 6.06 -29.06
N ASP A 9 1.07 5.34 -30.18
CA ASP A 9 1.11 5.94 -31.52
C ASP A 9 -0.14 6.78 -31.84
N LYS A 10 -1.33 6.31 -31.43
CA LYS A 10 -2.59 7.05 -31.61
C LYS A 10 -2.66 8.29 -30.73
N LEU A 11 -2.21 8.19 -29.48
CA LEU A 11 -2.12 9.30 -28.54
C LEU A 11 -1.09 10.35 -29.00
N ALA A 12 0.06 9.92 -29.52
CA ALA A 12 1.06 10.81 -30.10
C ALA A 12 0.51 11.56 -31.32
N THR A 13 -0.24 10.87 -32.18
CA THR A 13 -0.91 11.47 -33.34
C THR A 13 -1.93 12.53 -32.92
N LEU A 14 -2.75 12.23 -31.90
CA LEU A 14 -3.74 13.17 -31.36
C LEU A 14 -3.06 14.40 -30.73
N ARG A 15 -1.99 14.19 -29.95
CA ARG A 15 -1.20 15.26 -29.33
C ARG A 15 -0.63 16.21 -30.38
N ASN A 16 0.01 15.68 -31.43
CA ASN A 16 0.59 16.49 -32.49
C ASN A 16 -0.48 17.32 -33.25
N ALA A 17 -1.68 16.78 -33.41
CA ALA A 17 -2.79 17.51 -34.05
C ALA A 17 -3.35 18.66 -33.19
N ILE A 18 -3.35 18.49 -31.86
CA ILE A 18 -3.76 19.53 -30.90
C ILE A 18 -2.68 20.62 -30.81
N GLU A 19 -1.41 20.23 -30.71
CA GLU A 19 -0.26 21.14 -30.61
C GLU A 19 -0.04 21.95 -31.90
N GLY A 20 -0.38 21.40 -33.07
CA GLY A 20 -0.30 22.09 -34.36
C GLY A 20 -1.32 23.22 -34.56
N GLY A 21 -2.25 23.41 -33.63
CA GLY A 21 -3.34 24.38 -33.73
C GLY A 21 -4.36 23.93 -34.77
N VAL A 22 -5.52 23.45 -34.33
CA VAL A 22 -6.57 22.93 -35.21
C VAL A 22 -7.13 24.05 -36.11
N LYS A 23 -6.50 24.28 -37.27
CA LYS A 23 -7.12 24.93 -38.44
C LYS A 23 -7.64 23.83 -39.38
N ALA A 24 -8.43 22.92 -38.82
CA ALA A 24 -8.95 21.80 -39.57
C ALA A 24 -9.99 22.29 -40.58
N ASP A 25 -9.78 22.00 -41.86
CA ASP A 25 -10.92 21.89 -42.76
C ASP A 25 -11.86 20.77 -42.26
N THR A 26 -13.10 20.77 -42.74
CA THR A 26 -14.17 19.91 -42.22
C THR A 26 -13.80 18.42 -42.25
N MET A 27 -12.92 18.01 -43.18
CA MET A 27 -12.47 16.63 -43.34
C MET A 27 -11.44 16.24 -42.27
N GLN A 28 -10.51 17.15 -41.93
CA GLN A 28 -9.55 16.93 -40.85
C GLN A 28 -10.22 16.87 -39.47
N ALA A 29 -11.28 17.66 -39.25
CA ALA A 29 -12.05 17.63 -38.02
C ALA A 29 -12.81 16.30 -37.84
N MET A 30 -13.39 15.77 -38.92
CA MET A 30 -14.02 14.44 -38.92
C MET A 30 -13.02 13.34 -38.59
N LYS A 31 -11.83 13.39 -39.21
CA LYS A 31 -10.77 12.39 -38.96
C LYS A 31 -10.25 12.40 -37.51
N LEU A 32 -10.24 13.58 -36.87
CA LEU A 32 -9.89 13.70 -35.45
C LEU A 32 -10.98 13.13 -34.54
N MET A 33 -12.26 13.37 -34.86
CA MET A 33 -13.37 12.77 -34.10
C MET A 33 -13.34 11.23 -34.20
N GLU A 34 -13.13 10.68 -35.40
CA GLU A 34 -12.97 9.23 -35.59
C GLU A 34 -11.78 8.66 -34.79
N LEU A 35 -10.66 9.41 -34.72
CA LEU A 35 -9.49 8.99 -33.95
C LEU A 35 -9.78 9.01 -32.43
N VAL A 36 -10.49 10.03 -31.94
CA VAL A 36 -10.91 10.12 -30.53
C VAL A 36 -11.84 8.97 -30.16
N ASP A 37 -12.82 8.66 -31.01
CA ASP A 37 -13.73 7.52 -30.80
C ASP A 37 -12.98 6.18 -30.80
N ALA A 38 -12.03 6.01 -31.72
CA ALA A 38 -11.21 4.79 -31.79
C ALA A 38 -10.30 4.62 -30.56
N ILE A 39 -9.76 5.71 -30.01
CA ILE A 39 -8.99 5.69 -28.75
C ILE A 39 -9.92 5.36 -27.58
N GLY A 40 -11.12 5.97 -27.53
CA GLY A 40 -12.11 5.72 -26.49
C GLY A 40 -12.58 4.26 -26.44
N GLU A 41 -12.87 3.65 -27.58
CA GLU A 41 -13.27 2.25 -27.66
C GLU A 41 -12.12 1.29 -27.32
N GLN A 42 -10.88 1.64 -27.70
CA GLN A 42 -9.71 0.85 -27.31
C GLN A 42 -9.47 0.91 -25.79
N PHE A 43 -9.58 2.08 -25.18
CA PHE A 43 -9.48 2.24 -23.73
C PHE A 43 -10.57 1.48 -22.98
N LYS A 44 -11.83 1.50 -23.45
CA LYS A 44 -12.92 0.71 -22.84
C LYS A 44 -12.63 -0.78 -22.88
N ARG A 45 -12.05 -1.29 -23.97
CA ARG A 45 -11.65 -2.70 -24.09
C ARG A 45 -10.50 -3.03 -23.16
N GLU A 46 -9.47 -2.19 -23.08
CA GLU A 46 -8.35 -2.38 -22.15
C GLU A 46 -8.81 -2.38 -20.69
N VAL A 47 -9.75 -1.50 -20.32
CA VAL A 47 -10.34 -1.48 -18.97
C VAL A 47 -11.18 -2.74 -18.72
N ALA A 48 -11.94 -3.21 -19.71
CA ALA A 48 -12.73 -4.43 -19.60
C ALA A 48 -11.83 -5.69 -19.51
N ASP A 49 -10.75 -5.73 -20.28
CA ASP A 49 -9.77 -6.83 -20.27
C ASP A 49 -8.95 -6.81 -18.97
N ALA A 50 -8.56 -5.64 -18.46
CA ALA A 50 -7.94 -5.51 -17.13
C ALA A 50 -8.89 -5.87 -15.98
N ALA A 51 -10.20 -5.71 -16.17
CA ALA A 51 -11.22 -6.16 -15.23
C ALA A 51 -11.53 -7.67 -15.38
N ALA A 52 -11.22 -8.27 -16.53
CA ALA A 52 -11.40 -9.68 -16.83
C ALA A 52 -10.16 -10.52 -16.52
N GLU A 53 -8.96 -9.92 -16.52
CA GLU A 53 -7.79 -10.50 -15.87
C GLU A 53 -8.16 -10.71 -14.40
N PRO A 54 -8.10 -11.94 -13.87
CA PRO A 54 -8.18 -12.10 -12.44
C PRO A 54 -7.05 -11.24 -11.90
N ILE A 55 -7.38 -10.24 -11.08
CA ILE A 55 -6.39 -9.64 -10.20
C ILE A 55 -5.66 -10.85 -9.63
N ILE A 56 -4.40 -11.05 -10.01
CA ILE A 56 -3.60 -12.13 -9.44
C ILE A 56 -3.46 -11.70 -7.99
N ALA A 57 -4.42 -12.15 -7.20
CA ALA A 57 -4.42 -12.08 -5.78
C ALA A 57 -3.26 -12.97 -5.37
N GLY A 58 -2.05 -12.39 -5.35
CA GLY A 58 -1.15 -12.73 -4.27
C GLY A 58 -1.97 -12.53 -3.02
N ALA A 59 -2.46 -13.64 -2.46
CA ALA A 59 -3.61 -13.67 -1.56
C ALA A 59 -3.53 -12.53 -0.55
N VAL A 60 -4.29 -11.46 -0.79
CA VAL A 60 -4.47 -10.41 0.21
C VAL A 60 -5.28 -11.10 1.29
N LYS A 61 -4.59 -11.66 2.28
CA LYS A 61 -5.24 -12.15 3.50
C LYS A 61 -5.89 -10.93 4.15
N THR A 62 -7.17 -10.75 3.87
CA THR A 62 -7.98 -9.70 4.47
C THR A 62 -7.94 -9.92 5.98
N ARG A 63 -7.39 -8.95 6.70
CA ARG A 63 -7.42 -8.92 8.16
C ARG A 63 -8.79 -8.40 8.57
N ILE A 64 -9.65 -9.28 9.06
CA ILE A 64 -11.00 -8.94 9.52
C ILE A 64 -10.90 -8.52 10.98
N TYR A 65 -11.34 -7.30 11.28
CA TYR A 65 -11.49 -6.87 12.67
C TYR A 65 -12.66 -7.64 13.31
N PRO A 66 -12.50 -8.28 14.48
CA PRO A 66 -13.56 -9.06 15.11
C PRO A 66 -14.82 -8.24 15.39
N ALA A 67 -15.99 -8.87 15.26
CA ALA A 67 -17.26 -8.24 15.60
C ALA A 67 -17.39 -8.00 17.12
N ASP A 68 -16.87 -8.94 17.92
CA ASP A 68 -16.88 -8.85 19.37
C ASP A 68 -15.62 -8.15 19.89
N PHE A 69 -15.80 -7.31 20.91
CA PHE A 69 -14.69 -6.65 21.59
C PHE A 69 -14.07 -7.62 22.62
N THR A 70 -13.14 -8.43 22.16
CA THR A 70 -12.49 -9.49 22.95
C THR A 70 -11.58 -8.94 24.05
N ASP A 71 -11.27 -9.76 25.05
CA ASP A 71 -10.35 -9.42 26.14
C ASP A 71 -8.96 -8.99 25.61
N ASP A 72 -8.47 -9.62 24.54
CA ASP A 72 -7.21 -9.24 23.91
C ASP A 72 -7.30 -7.89 23.19
N LEU A 73 -8.42 -7.58 22.52
CA LEU A 73 -8.63 -6.24 21.96
C LEU A 73 -8.73 -5.19 23.06
N GLN A 74 -9.44 -5.48 24.16
CA GLN A 74 -9.50 -4.60 25.32
C GLN A 74 -8.11 -4.38 25.93
N TRP A 75 -7.30 -5.43 26.03
CA TRP A 75 -5.94 -5.33 26.53
C TRP A 75 -5.05 -4.48 25.61
N ILE A 76 -5.06 -4.75 24.30
CA ILE A 76 -4.26 -4.02 23.31
C ILE A 76 -4.65 -2.55 23.33
N LEU A 77 -5.92 -2.25 23.11
CA LEU A 77 -6.40 -0.86 23.00
C LEU A 77 -6.41 -0.12 24.34
N GLY A 78 -6.36 -0.85 25.46
CA GLY A 78 -6.25 -0.29 26.80
C GLY A 78 -4.83 0.08 27.23
N LEU A 79 -3.80 -0.16 26.41
CA LEU A 79 -2.43 0.20 26.73
C LEU A 79 -2.27 1.71 26.86
N MET A 80 -1.75 2.16 28.00
CA MET A 80 -1.42 3.56 28.26
C MET A 80 -0.10 3.96 27.61
N CYS A 81 0.05 5.23 27.27
CA CYS A 81 1.23 5.72 26.54
C CYS A 81 2.57 5.45 27.27
N PHE A 82 2.60 5.54 28.61
CA PHE A 82 3.80 5.22 29.41
C PHE A 82 4.18 3.74 29.40
N GLN A 83 3.26 2.83 29.03
CA GLN A 83 3.54 1.40 28.87
C GLN A 83 4.15 1.08 27.50
N CYS A 84 4.13 2.03 26.56
CA CYS A 84 4.50 1.81 25.15
C CYS A 84 5.97 2.13 24.83
N ILE A 85 6.73 2.69 25.78
CA ILE A 85 8.09 3.19 25.54
C ILE A 85 9.04 2.08 25.07
N SER A 86 9.05 0.93 25.77
CA SER A 86 9.93 -0.21 25.44
C SER A 86 9.57 -0.85 24.09
N TYR A 87 8.28 -0.91 23.76
CA TYR A 87 7.80 -1.36 22.45
C TYR A 87 8.29 -0.43 21.34
N ALA A 88 8.11 0.88 21.49
CA ALA A 88 8.57 1.85 20.51
C ALA A 88 10.10 1.83 20.33
N GLN A 89 10.87 1.59 21.40
CA GLN A 89 12.32 1.39 21.30
C GLN A 89 12.69 0.16 20.47
N ALA A 90 12.04 -0.98 20.70
CA ALA A 90 12.25 -2.19 19.92
C ALA A 90 11.87 -1.96 18.44
N LEU A 91 10.72 -1.35 18.17
CA LEU A 91 10.25 -1.05 16.82
C LEU A 91 11.20 -0.10 16.07
N ARG A 92 11.79 0.89 16.74
CA ARG A 92 12.83 1.75 16.14
C ARG A 92 14.09 0.95 15.79
N LYS A 93 14.53 0.04 16.65
CA LYS A 93 15.64 -0.86 16.33
C LYS A 93 15.32 -1.79 15.15
N GLY A 94 14.07 -2.20 15.02
CA GLY A 94 13.53 -2.90 13.84
C GLY A 94 13.38 -2.01 12.59
N GLY A 95 13.83 -0.75 12.62
CA GLY A 95 13.87 0.15 11.47
C GLY A 95 12.66 1.07 11.29
N ARG A 96 11.67 1.07 12.19
CA ARG A 96 10.54 2.03 12.10
C ARG A 96 10.97 3.43 12.52
N SER A 97 10.59 4.44 11.75
CA SER A 97 10.71 5.84 12.15
C SER A 97 9.52 6.23 13.05
N ILE A 98 9.78 6.42 14.35
CA ILE A 98 8.75 6.76 15.35
C ILE A 98 9.26 7.97 16.15
N ALA A 99 8.51 9.06 16.19
CA ALA A 99 8.87 10.23 16.99
C ALA A 99 8.94 9.88 18.49
N THR A 100 9.87 10.47 19.24
CA THR A 100 9.98 10.32 20.71
C THR A 100 8.91 11.18 21.40
N LYS A 101 7.65 10.87 21.12
CA LYS A 101 6.46 11.54 21.64
C LYS A 101 5.45 10.46 22.06
N ALA A 102 4.88 10.59 23.25
CA ALA A 102 4.07 9.55 23.90
C ALA A 102 2.94 9.02 23.01
N GLU A 103 2.22 9.90 22.32
CA GLU A 103 1.12 9.56 21.43
C GLU A 103 1.61 8.81 20.17
N ALA A 104 2.77 9.18 19.64
CA ALA A 104 3.37 8.49 18.49
C ALA A 104 3.85 7.09 18.86
N GLU A 105 4.44 6.93 20.04
CA GLU A 105 4.89 5.64 20.57
C GLU A 105 3.72 4.71 20.87
N GLN A 106 2.65 5.24 21.48
CA GLN A 106 1.42 4.50 21.71
C GLN A 106 0.80 4.04 20.38
N ALA A 107 0.60 4.95 19.42
CA ALA A 107 0.01 4.62 18.13
C ALA A 107 0.80 3.52 17.39
N ALA A 108 2.13 3.61 17.38
CA ALA A 108 2.98 2.60 16.75
C ALA A 108 2.89 1.24 17.45
N THR A 109 2.78 1.24 18.79
CA THR A 109 2.64 0.02 19.59
C THR A 109 1.28 -0.64 19.35
N LEU A 110 0.19 0.13 19.39
CA LEU A 110 -1.16 -0.37 19.12
C LEU A 110 -1.28 -0.94 17.71
N ASP A 111 -0.78 -0.23 16.69
CA ASP A 111 -0.75 -0.72 15.31
C ASP A 111 0.01 -2.05 15.20
N TYR A 112 1.18 -2.14 15.83
CA TYR A 112 1.99 -3.36 15.78
C TYR A 112 1.27 -4.55 16.41
N LEU A 113 0.80 -4.42 17.66
CA LEU A 113 0.15 -5.51 18.38
C LEU A 113 -1.17 -5.91 17.72
N LEU A 114 -1.97 -4.94 17.26
CA LEU A 114 -3.22 -5.20 16.55
C LEU A 114 -2.97 -5.97 15.25
N ARG A 115 -1.93 -5.65 14.48
CA ARG A 115 -1.59 -6.41 13.26
C ARG A 115 -1.14 -7.84 13.53
N HIS A 116 -0.55 -8.11 14.69
CA HIS A 116 -0.25 -9.48 15.12
C HIS A 116 -1.53 -10.21 15.49
N TYR A 117 -2.37 -9.59 16.32
CA TYR A 117 -3.66 -10.13 16.72
C TYR A 117 -4.56 -10.47 15.53
N LEU A 118 -4.75 -9.53 14.59
CA LEU A 118 -5.59 -9.76 13.41
C LEU A 118 -5.03 -10.79 12.42
N ARG A 119 -3.76 -11.19 12.58
CA ARG A 119 -3.11 -12.20 11.71
C ARG A 119 -3.26 -13.60 12.28
N ASP A 120 -3.09 -13.73 13.59
CA ASP A 120 -3.14 -14.98 14.33
C ASP A 120 -3.58 -14.70 15.78
N PRO A 121 -4.90 -14.64 16.05
CA PRO A 121 -5.43 -14.30 17.36
C PRO A 121 -5.04 -15.27 18.48
N GLU A 122 -4.64 -16.51 18.16
CA GLU A 122 -4.26 -17.50 19.16
C GLU A 122 -2.81 -17.30 19.62
N ASN A 123 -1.90 -16.98 18.69
CA ASN A 123 -0.46 -16.94 18.97
C ASN A 123 0.16 -15.52 18.93
N TRP A 124 -0.66 -14.47 18.82
CA TRP A 124 -0.17 -13.11 18.61
C TRP A 124 0.79 -12.62 19.70
N ARG A 125 0.53 -12.96 20.97
CA ARG A 125 1.36 -12.51 22.11
C ARG A 125 2.78 -13.07 22.02
N GLU A 126 2.88 -14.36 21.72
CA GLU A 126 4.16 -15.06 21.62
C GLU A 126 4.95 -14.56 20.43
N THR A 127 4.30 -14.49 19.25
CA THR A 127 4.94 -14.05 18.01
C THR A 127 5.38 -12.59 18.07
N ALA A 128 4.53 -11.68 18.55
CA ALA A 128 4.87 -10.27 18.72
C ALA A 128 6.01 -10.09 19.73
N SER A 129 5.96 -10.79 20.87
CA SER A 129 7.00 -10.69 21.90
C SER A 129 8.34 -11.24 21.42
N ALA A 130 8.34 -12.34 20.65
CA ALA A 130 9.55 -12.92 20.07
C ALA A 130 10.21 -11.96 19.07
N GLU A 131 9.43 -11.37 18.17
CA GLU A 131 9.93 -10.38 17.21
C GLU A 131 10.48 -9.12 17.90
N LEU A 132 9.78 -8.57 18.90
CA LEU A 132 10.26 -7.40 19.66
C LEU A 132 11.56 -7.70 20.41
N ARG A 133 11.71 -8.91 20.95
CA ARG A 133 12.97 -9.36 21.59
C ARG A 133 14.10 -9.45 20.57
N ALA A 134 13.85 -10.03 19.40
CA ALA A 134 14.83 -10.13 18.32
C ALA A 134 15.32 -8.74 17.86
N MET A 135 14.41 -7.79 17.68
CA MET A 135 14.76 -6.40 17.35
C MET A 135 15.66 -5.75 18.41
N MET A 136 15.50 -6.13 19.68
CA MET A 136 16.32 -5.62 20.77
C MET A 136 17.69 -6.31 20.85
N SER A 137 17.81 -7.59 20.49
CA SER A 137 19.08 -8.35 20.48
C SER A 137 19.96 -8.06 19.26
N ASP A 138 19.38 -7.89 18.08
CA ASP A 138 20.15 -7.75 16.82
C ASP A 138 20.94 -6.44 16.73
N SER A 139 20.64 -5.47 17.60
CA SER A 139 21.45 -4.25 17.76
C SER A 139 22.78 -4.47 18.49
N ALA A 140 23.05 -5.64 19.06
CA ALA A 140 24.28 -5.94 19.77
C ALA A 140 25.45 -6.37 18.85
N THR A 141 25.17 -6.91 17.66
CA THR A 141 26.20 -7.43 16.75
C THR A 141 26.80 -6.39 15.80
N ALA A 142 26.26 -5.16 15.76
CA ALA A 142 26.75 -4.08 14.89
C ALA A 142 27.84 -3.18 15.53
N LYS A 143 28.29 -3.47 16.76
CA LYS A 143 29.26 -2.63 17.50
C LYS A 143 30.67 -3.22 17.72
N GLU A 144 30.97 -4.43 17.22
CA GLU A 144 32.29 -5.06 17.39
C GLU A 144 33.22 -4.94 16.15
N GLY A 145 33.03 -3.89 15.33
CA GLY A 145 33.81 -3.72 14.09
C GLY A 145 34.15 -2.27 13.73
N ALA A 146 34.42 -1.42 14.73
CA ALA A 146 34.93 -0.05 14.52
C ALA A 146 36.17 0.21 15.39
#